data_AF-A0AAW8TT75-F1
#
_entry.id   AF-A0AAW8TT75-F1
#
_cell.length_a   1.000
_cell.length_b   1.000
_cell.length_c   1.000
_cell.angle_alpha   90.00
_cell.angle_beta   90.00
_cell.angle_gamma   90.00
#
_symmetry.space_group_name_H-M   'P 1'
#
loop_
_entity.id
_entity.type
_entity.pdbx_description
1 polymer ?
#
loop_
_entity_poly.entity_id
_entity_poly.type
_entity_poly.pdbx_seq_one_letter_code
_entity_poly.pdbx_strand_id
1 'polypeptide(L)' 'MKAHLETSFGVMIQVPGEKNPVKQTMNNGIQGGGENEILGLMDVFGPLLPKDHEITSVVETEKTEYAAD' A
#
# COMPACT_ATOMS: atom_id res chain seq x y z
N MET A 1 -6.45 -7.30 24.47
CA MET A 1 -5.59 -6.57 23.51
C MET A 1 -6.13 -6.72 22.09
N LYS A 2 -6.74 -5.66 21.54
CA LYS A 2 -7.11 -5.60 20.12
C LYS A 2 -5.98 -4.90 19.39
N ALA A 3 -5.25 -5.62 18.53
CA ALA A 3 -4.26 -5.03 17.65
C ALA A 3 -5.00 -4.35 16.48
N HIS A 4 -4.69 -3.10 16.21
CA HIS A 4 -5.08 -2.41 14.99
C HIS A 4 -3.86 -2.31 14.10
N LEU A 5 -3.95 -2.87 12.90
CA LEU A 5 -2.85 -3.01 11.98
C LEU A 5 -3.23 -2.33 10.68
N GLU A 6 -2.47 -1.30 10.32
CA GLU A 6 -2.69 -0.49 9.13
C GLU A 6 -1.44 -0.51 8.26
N THR A 7 -1.62 -0.87 6.98
CA THR A 7 -0.58 -0.79 5.97
C THR A 7 -1.04 0.17 4.89
N SER A 8 -0.18 1.13 4.54
CA SER A 8 -0.41 2.10 3.49
C SER A 8 0.65 1.96 2.42
N PHE A 9 0.23 1.95 1.16
CA PHE A 9 1.07 1.78 -0.01
C PHE A 9 0.84 2.93 -0.98
N GLY A 10 1.87 3.74 -1.20
CA GLY A 10 1.88 4.82 -2.17
C GLY A 10 2.78 4.48 -3.35
N VAL A 11 2.25 4.62 -4.57
CA VAL A 11 3.03 4.47 -5.81
C VAL A 11 2.97 5.76 -6.61
N MET A 12 4.13 6.19 -7.09
CA MET A 12 4.24 7.25 -8.10
C MET A 12 4.40 6.60 -9.47
N ILE A 13 3.43 6.85 -10.35
CA ILE A 13 3.36 6.25 -11.68
C ILE A 13 3.59 7.33 -12.71
N GLN A 14 4.54 7.11 -13.62
CA GLN A 14 4.71 7.96 -14.80
C GLN A 14 3.78 7.48 -15.91
N VAL A 15 2.77 8.30 -16.24
CA VAL A 15 1.83 8.05 -17.33
C VAL A 15 2.45 8.53 -18.65
N PRO A 16 2.42 7.74 -19.73
CA PRO A 16 2.88 8.20 -21.05
C PRO A 16 2.12 9.45 -21.51
N GLY A 17 2.86 10.50 -21.87
CA GLY A 17 2.28 11.76 -22.34
C GLY A 17 1.89 12.74 -21.23
N GLU A 18 1.95 12.35 -19.96
CA GLU A 18 1.77 13.30 -18.86
C GLU A 18 3.10 13.87 -18.38
N LYS A 19 3.10 15.18 -18.11
CA LYS A 19 4.29 15.89 -17.64
C LYS A 19 4.67 15.53 -16.20
N ASN A 20 3.68 15.19 -15.38
CA ASN A 20 3.86 14.96 -13.95
C ASN A 20 3.45 13.51 -13.61
N PRO A 21 4.17 12.84 -12.69
CA PRO A 21 3.75 11.54 -12.18
C PRO A 21 2.45 11.63 -11.38
N VAL A 22 1.62 10.59 -11.47
CA VAL A 22 0.39 10.45 -10.71
C VAL A 22 0.65 9.62 -9.46
N LYS A 23 0.15 10.07 -8.31
CA LYS A 23 0.21 9.31 -7.05
C LYS A 23 -1.04 8.46 -6.89
N GLN A 24 -0.88 7.15 -6.70
CA GLN A 24 -1.94 6.25 -6.25
C GLN A 24 -1.62 5.77 -4.84
N THR A 25 -2.63 5.68 -3.97
CA THR A 25 -2.48 5.21 -2.58
C THR A 25 -3.50 4.13 -2.30
N MET A 26 -3.07 3.01 -1.71
CA MET A 26 -3.89 1.92 -1.22
C MET A 26 -3.66 1.76 0.27
N ASN A 27 -4.74 1.57 1.04
CA ASN A 27 -4.66 1.35 2.48
C ASN A 27 -5.36 0.02 2.80
N ASN A 28 -4.72 -0.82 3.62
CA ASN A 28 -5.30 -2.04 4.16
C ASN A 28 -5.27 -1.94 5.69
N GLY A 29 -6.42 -2.09 6.32
CA GLY A 29 -6.57 -2.01 7.77
C GLY A 29 -7.27 -3.26 8.30
N ILE A 30 -6.65 -3.96 9.25
CA ILE A 30 -7.21 -5.16 9.87
C ILE A 30 -7.37 -4.91 11.36
N GLN A 31 -8.55 -5.23 11.89
CA GLN A 31 -8.86 -5.09 13.30
C GLN A 31 -8.85 -6.47 13.97
N GLY A 32 -7.94 -6.67 14.93
CA GLY A 32 -7.80 -7.92 15.68
C GLY A 32 -7.14 -9.06 14.90
N GLY A 33 -6.52 -8.77 13.76
CA GLY A 33 -5.80 -9.75 12.95
C GLY A 33 -4.35 -9.94 13.37
N GLY A 34 -3.76 -11.06 12.97
CA GLY A 34 -2.33 -11.32 13.16
C GLY A 34 -1.46 -10.60 12.11
N GLU A 35 -0.19 -10.37 12.40
CA GLU A 35 0.77 -9.75 11.45
C GLU A 35 0.82 -10.48 10.10
N ASN A 36 0.63 -11.81 10.11
CA ASN A 36 0.60 -12.63 8.90
C ASN A 36 -0.64 -12.42 8.01
N GLU A 37 -1.65 -11.69 8.49
CA GLU A 37 -2.87 -11.37 7.73
C GLU A 37 -2.73 -10.05 6.96
N ILE A 38 -1.67 -9.27 7.20
CA ILE A 38 -1.34 -8.14 6.33
C ILE A 38 -0.95 -8.70 4.97
N LEU A 39 -1.75 -8.39 3.95
CA LEU A 39 -1.32 -8.58 2.56
C LEU A 39 -0.26 -7.53 2.24
N GLY A 40 0.90 -7.97 1.74
CA GLY A 40 1.88 -7.08 1.12
C GLY A 40 1.20 -6.35 -0.04
N LEU A 41 1.04 -5.03 0.08
CA LEU A 41 0.22 -4.26 -0.85
C LEU A 41 0.84 -4.22 -2.26
N MET A 42 2.15 -4.39 -2.36
CA MET A 42 2.88 -4.62 -3.61
C MET A 42 2.41 -5.86 -4.36
N ASP A 43 2.14 -6.97 -3.67
CA ASP A 43 1.75 -8.24 -4.30
C ASP A 43 0.36 -8.13 -4.95
N VAL A 44 -0.50 -7.27 -4.41
CA VAL A 44 -1.81 -6.94 -4.98
C VAL A 44 -1.68 -5.92 -6.11
N PHE A 45 -0.81 -4.92 -5.95
CA PHE A 45 -0.73 -3.80 -6.88
C PHE A 45 0.08 -4.09 -8.13
N GLY A 46 1.19 -4.83 -8.02
CA GLY A 46 2.10 -5.16 -9.12
C GLY A 46 1.40 -5.75 -10.35
N PRO A 47 0.50 -6.74 -10.20
CA PRO A 47 -0.25 -7.31 -11.32
C PRO A 47 -1.29 -6.37 -11.96
N LEU A 48 -1.73 -5.32 -11.24
CA LEU A 48 -2.75 -4.38 -11.72
C LEU A 48 -2.16 -3.20 -12.51
N LEU A 49 -0.83 -3.06 -12.52
CA LEU A 49 -0.17 -1.99 -13.25
C LEU A 49 -0.29 -2.16 -14.77
N PRO A 50 -0.71 -1.12 -15.50
CA PRO A 50 -0.68 -1.14 -16.96
C PRO A 50 0.75 -1.31 -17.48
N LYS A 51 0.92 -2.13 -18.53
CA LYS A 51 2.25 -2.50 -19.07
C LYS A 51 3.04 -1.34 -19.67
N ASP A 52 2.39 -0.24 -19.96
CA ASP A 52 2.93 0.97 -20.58
C ASP A 52 3.30 2.05 -19.55
N HIS A 53 3.10 1.78 -18.25
CA HIS A 53 3.38 2.72 -17.17
C HIS A 53 4.63 2.31 -16.38
N GLU A 54 5.47 3.29 -16.04
CA GLU A 54 6.68 3.07 -15.26
C GLU A 54 6.48 3.49 -13.80
N ILE A 55 6.83 2.59 -12.87
CA ILE A 55 6.87 2.92 -11.43
C ILE A 55 8.14 3.71 -11.17
N THR A 56 7.98 4.93 -10.65
CA THR A 56 9.13 5.81 -10.35
C THR A 56 9.47 5.84 -8.87
N SER A 57 8.52 5.52 -7.99
CA SER A 57 8.76 5.44 -6.54
C SER A 57 7.67 4.63 -5.86
N VAL A 58 8.05 3.96 -4.77
CA VAL A 58 7.21 3.12 -3.93
C VAL A 58 7.46 3.47 -2.47
N VAL A 59 6.40 3.69 -1.71
CA VAL A 59 6.45 3.92 -0.26
C VAL A 59 5.44 3.00 0.42
N GLU A 60 5.92 2.04 1.20
CA GLU A 60 5.09 1.18 2.04
C GLU A 60 5.31 1.56 3.51
N THR A 61 4.22 1.78 4.24
CA THR A 61 4.23 2.18 5.64
C THR A 61 3.36 1.22 6.44
N GLU A 62 3.88 0.68 7.52
CA GLU A 62 3.17 -0.20 8.45
C GLU A 62 3.01 0.51 9.80
N LYS A 63 1.81 0.42 10.38
CA LYS A 63 1.49 0.96 11.69
C LYS A 63 0.72 -0.07 12.50
N THR A 64 1.29 -0.43 13.64
CA THR A 64 0.68 -1.37 14.60
C THR A 64 0.34 -0.64 15.89
N GLU A 65 -0.94 -0.55 16.21
CA GLU A 65 -1.43 0.00 17.47
C GLU A 65 -1.95 -1.13 18.38
N TYR A 66 -1.38 -1.22 19.57
CA TYR A 66 -1.84 -2.15 20.61
C TYR A 66 -2.77 -1.41 21.57
N ALA A 67 -4.07 -1.70 21.52
CA ALA A 67 -4.99 -1.24 22.56
C ALA A 67 -4.91 -2.19 23.76
N ALA A 68 -4.28 -1.73 24.86
CA ALA A 68 -4.47 -2.32 26.18
C ALA A 68 -5.89 -1.97 26.67
N ASP A 69 -6.63 -2.97 27.15
CA ASP A 69 -7.96 -2.77 27.74
C ASP A 69 -7.89 -1.90 29.01
#